data_AF-A0A284VR02-F1
#
_entry.id   AF-A0A284VR02-F1
#
_cell.length_a   1.000
_cell.length_b   1.000
_cell.length_c   1.000
_cell.angle_alpha   90.00
_cell.angle_beta   90.00
_cell.angle_gamma   90.00
#
_symmetry.space_group_name_H-M   'P 1'
#
loop_
_entity.id
_entity.type
_entity.pdbx_description
1 polymer ?
#
loop_
_entity_poly.entity_id
_entity_poly.type
_entity_poly.pdbx_seq_one_letter_code
_entity_poly.pdbx_strand_id
1 'polypeptide(L)'
;MNLLEKQGETNINCLAVVRADDISKVKTALCDLVRYARLTFADNARRLEPAFADNILIHVMKSPLRTCCEAASIVPLADEPSAAIGRLRKIHPPAHVIIVSPRHEIYHELVNYVDILPEIDLTLEPKAYSEPVQQAEEAEI
;
A
#
# COMPACT_ATOMS: atom_id res chain seq x y z
N MET A 1 -26.38 32.93 -8.16
CA MET A 1 -25.00 32.88 -8.70
C MET A 1 -24.37 31.61 -8.19
N ASN A 2 -24.42 30.54 -8.97
CA ASN A 2 -23.70 29.30 -8.69
C ASN A 2 -22.26 29.51 -9.14
N LEU A 3 -21.31 29.41 -8.20
CA LEU A 3 -19.90 29.40 -8.50
C LEU A 3 -19.23 28.41 -7.55
N LEU A 4 -18.62 27.38 -8.15
CA LEU A 4 -17.81 26.31 -7.55
C LEU A 4 -18.55 25.06 -7.04
N GLU A 5 -19.31 24.41 -7.93
CA GLU A 5 -19.21 22.94 -8.04
C GLU A 5 -17.86 22.61 -8.70
N LYS A 6 -16.80 22.62 -7.90
CA LYS A 6 -15.46 22.28 -8.38
C LYS A 6 -15.28 20.77 -8.22
N GLN A 7 -15.58 20.06 -9.30
CA GLN A 7 -14.89 18.83 -9.76
C GLN A 7 -14.94 17.61 -8.83
N GLY A 8 -15.82 16.65 -9.18
CA GLY A 8 -15.76 15.22 -8.88
C GLY A 8 -15.10 14.83 -7.56
N GLU A 9 -15.88 14.70 -6.49
CA GLU A 9 -15.48 14.02 -5.27
C GLU A 9 -14.96 12.61 -5.62
N THR A 10 -13.64 12.46 -5.69
CA THR A 10 -12.98 11.18 -5.43
C THR A 10 -13.37 10.82 -4.01
N ASN A 11 -14.41 10.02 -3.86
CA ASN A 11 -14.92 9.56 -2.56
C ASN A 11 -13.83 8.67 -1.93
N ILE A 12 -12.94 9.29 -1.16
CA ILE A 12 -11.96 8.57 -0.34
C ILE A 12 -12.71 7.99 0.85
N ASN A 13 -12.93 6.68 0.80
CA ASN A 13 -13.65 5.94 1.83
C ASN A 13 -12.70 5.37 2.88
N CYS A 14 -11.48 5.01 2.48
CA CYS A 14 -10.40 4.64 3.38
C CYS A 14 -9.03 4.86 2.72
N LEU A 15 -7.97 4.66 3.50
CA LEU A 15 -6.58 4.70 3.05
C LEU A 15 -5.96 3.33 3.30
N ALA A 16 -5.17 2.83 2.34
CA ALA A 16 -4.29 1.69 2.57
C ALA A 16 -2.86 2.19 2.79
N VAL A 17 -2.30 1.87 3.96
CA VAL A 17 -0.89 2.13 4.30
C VAL A 17 -0.13 0.81 4.11
N VAL A 18 0.85 0.82 3.22
CA VAL A 18 1.66 -0.34 2.85
C VAL A 18 3.06 -0.17 3.42
N ARG A 19 3.54 -1.16 4.17
CA ARG A 19 4.84 -1.13 4.86
C ARG A 19 5.66 -2.38 4.57
N ALA A 20 6.94 -2.20 4.26
CA ALA A 20 7.88 -3.30 4.07
C ALA A 20 9.32 -2.91 4.44
N ASP A 21 10.20 -3.90 4.45
CA ASP A 21 11.66 -3.77 4.57
C ASP A 21 12.34 -3.34 3.27
N ASP A 22 11.65 -3.33 2.12
CA ASP A 22 12.21 -2.83 0.85
C ASP A 22 11.12 -2.25 -0.05
N ILE A 23 11.50 -1.26 -0.87
CA ILE A 23 10.57 -0.57 -1.79
C ILE A 23 9.95 -1.51 -2.82
N SER A 24 10.65 -2.57 -3.21
CA SER A 24 10.14 -3.54 -4.19
C SER A 24 8.93 -4.29 -3.65
N LYS A 25 8.95 -4.66 -2.36
CA LYS A 25 7.82 -5.32 -1.71
C LYS A 25 6.63 -4.38 -1.57
N VAL A 26 6.87 -3.10 -1.32
CA VAL A 26 5.81 -2.07 -1.33
C VAL A 26 5.16 -1.98 -2.72
N LYS A 27 5.96 -1.85 -3.79
CA LYS A 27 5.45 -1.78 -5.17
C LYS A 27 4.66 -3.05 -5.54
N THR A 28 5.22 -4.23 -5.28
CA THR A 28 4.54 -5.50 -5.54
C THR A 28 3.23 -5.61 -4.77
N ALA A 29 3.22 -5.23 -3.49
CA ALA A 29 2.00 -5.25 -2.70
C ALA A 29 0.94 -4.28 -3.24
N LEU A 30 1.31 -3.07 -3.67
CA LEU A 30 0.39 -2.13 -4.33
C LEU A 30 -0.21 -2.75 -5.61
N CYS A 31 0.59 -3.46 -6.40
CA CYS A 31 0.07 -4.22 -7.55
C CYS A 31 -0.87 -5.35 -7.13
N ASP A 32 -0.58 -6.07 -6.04
CA ASP A 32 -1.42 -7.15 -5.52
C ASP A 32 -2.77 -6.65 -5.01
N LEU A 33 -2.81 -5.45 -4.41
CA LEU A 33 -4.05 -4.81 -3.97
C LEU A 33 -5.02 -4.61 -5.14
N VAL A 34 -4.51 -4.20 -6.30
CA VAL A 34 -5.31 -4.00 -7.51
C VAL A 34 -5.63 -5.35 -8.17
N ARG A 35 -4.60 -6.17 -8.42
CA ARG A 35 -4.73 -7.37 -9.26
C ARG A 35 -5.46 -8.52 -8.57
N TYR A 36 -5.17 -8.74 -7.29
CA TYR A 36 -5.67 -9.91 -6.56
C TYR A 36 -6.76 -9.54 -5.55
N ALA A 37 -6.60 -8.44 -4.79
CA ALA A 37 -7.66 -7.97 -3.90
C ALA A 37 -8.75 -7.17 -4.61
N ARG A 38 -8.57 -6.80 -5.88
CA ARG A 38 -9.55 -6.01 -6.66
C ARG A 38 -9.97 -4.74 -5.92
N LEU A 39 -9.02 -4.07 -5.27
CA LEU A 39 -9.26 -2.76 -4.66
C LEU A 39 -9.18 -1.68 -5.73
N THR A 40 -9.97 -0.63 -5.53
CA THR A 40 -10.10 0.52 -6.42
C THR A 40 -9.41 1.69 -5.77
N PHE A 41 -8.32 2.15 -6.37
CA PHE A 41 -7.59 3.33 -5.92
C PHE A 41 -8.40 4.57 -6.29
N ALA A 42 -8.64 5.44 -5.30
CA ALA A 42 -9.31 6.72 -5.51
C ALA A 42 -8.34 7.79 -6.07
N ASP A 43 -7.04 7.63 -5.81
CA ASP A 43 -5.96 8.46 -6.34
C ASP A 43 -4.67 7.62 -6.45
N ASN A 44 -3.61 8.21 -7.00
CA ASN A 44 -2.28 7.61 -7.09
C ASN A 44 -1.73 7.24 -5.70
N ALA A 45 -0.96 6.15 -5.67
CA ALA A 45 -0.19 5.79 -4.49
C ALA A 45 0.97 6.78 -4.30
N ARG A 46 1.28 7.10 -3.05
CA ARG A 46 2.29 8.10 -2.68
C ARG A 46 3.27 7.53 -1.69
N ARG A 47 4.51 8.01 -1.73
CA ARG A 47 5.56 7.59 -0.80
C ARG A 47 5.28 8.17 0.57
N LEU A 48 5.43 7.33 1.58
CA LEU A 48 5.26 7.69 2.98
C LEU A 48 6.58 7.49 3.70
N GLU A 49 6.89 8.38 4.65
CA GLU A 49 8.06 8.18 5.50
C GLU A 49 7.90 6.89 6.33
N PRO A 50 8.88 5.98 6.35
CA PRO A 50 8.75 4.70 7.06
C PRO A 50 8.44 4.87 8.55
N ALA A 51 9.10 5.82 9.22
CA ALA A 51 8.85 6.12 10.64
C ALA A 51 7.42 6.61 10.89
N PHE A 52 6.86 7.38 9.95
CA PHE A 52 5.47 7.83 10.06
C PHE A 52 4.49 6.66 9.85
N ALA A 53 4.76 5.78 8.89
CA ALA A 53 3.96 4.57 8.68
C ALA A 53 3.96 3.63 9.90
N ASP A 54 5.11 3.50 10.55
CA ASP A 54 5.30 2.78 11.80
C ASP A 54 4.43 3.37 12.93
N ASN A 55 4.44 4.70 13.07
CA ASN A 55 3.58 5.41 14.02
C ASN A 55 2.09 5.17 13.73
N ILE A 56 1.66 5.21 12.46
CA ILE A 56 0.27 4.91 12.09
C ILE A 56 -0.13 3.52 12.58
N LEU A 57 0.74 2.51 12.40
CA LEU A 57 0.44 1.16 12.88
C LEU A 57 0.25 1.12 14.39
N ILE A 58 1.14 1.76 15.16
CA ILE A 58 1.02 1.76 16.62
C ILE A 58 -0.33 2.36 17.04
N HIS A 59 -0.73 3.48 16.43
CA HIS A 59 -1.99 4.15 16.75
C HIS A 59 -3.21 3.30 16.36
N VAL A 60 -3.18 2.68 15.18
CA VAL A 60 -4.29 1.87 14.65
C VAL A 60 -4.41 0.54 15.39
N MET A 61 -3.31 -0.17 15.62
CA MET A 61 -3.29 -1.48 16.27
C MET A 61 -3.26 -1.41 17.80
N LYS A 62 -2.95 -0.25 18.39
CA LYS A 62 -2.76 -0.06 19.83
C LYS A 62 -1.79 -1.08 20.44
N SER A 63 -0.75 -1.42 19.68
CA SER A 63 0.21 -2.49 19.98
C SER A 63 1.62 -2.03 19.61
N PRO A 64 2.66 -2.42 20.37
CA PRO A 64 4.03 -2.06 20.05
C PRO A 64 4.46 -2.67 18.70
N LEU A 65 5.33 -1.94 18.00
CA LEU A 65 5.99 -2.44 16.79
C LEU A 65 6.87 -3.64 17.12
N ARG A 66 6.76 -4.69 16.31
CA ARG A 66 7.69 -5.83 16.33
C ARG A 66 8.89 -5.60 15.43
N THR A 67 8.67 -4.93 14.30
CA THR A 67 9.68 -4.62 13.29
C THR A 67 9.38 -3.25 12.68
N CYS A 68 10.42 -2.43 12.54
CA CYS A 68 10.32 -1.18 11.80
C CYS A 68 10.31 -1.47 10.30
N CYS A 69 9.66 -0.61 9.52
CA CYS A 69 9.75 -0.69 8.06
C CYS A 69 10.86 0.21 7.52
N GLU A 70 11.42 -0.14 6.37
CA GLU A 70 12.42 0.68 5.66
C GLU A 70 11.81 1.40 4.44
N ALA A 71 10.65 0.92 3.97
CA ALA A 71 9.89 1.53 2.89
C ALA A 71 8.39 1.52 3.21
N ALA A 72 7.72 2.63 2.88
CA ALA A 72 6.28 2.75 3.05
C ALA A 72 5.61 3.56 1.94
N SER A 73 4.32 3.30 1.76
CA SER A 73 3.45 4.02 0.83
C SER A 73 2.05 4.12 1.40
N ILE A 74 1.30 5.11 0.95
CA ILE A 74 -0.11 5.30 1.24
C ILE A 74 -0.89 5.46 -0.06
N VAL A 75 -2.09 4.88 -0.12
CA VAL A 75 -2.97 5.01 -1.28
C VAL A 75 -4.41 5.22 -0.84
N PRO A 76 -5.10 6.25 -1.36
CA PRO A 76 -6.54 6.43 -1.16
C PRO A 76 -7.35 5.35 -1.86
N LEU A 77 -8.39 4.84 -1.20
CA LEU A 77 -9.27 3.80 -1.72
C LEU A 77 -10.71 4.32 -1.85
N ALA A 78 -11.35 3.98 -2.96
CA ALA A 78 -12.78 4.20 -3.19
C ALA A 78 -13.65 3.11 -2.55
N ASP A 79 -13.05 2.02 -2.08
CA ASP A 79 -13.78 0.92 -1.44
C ASP A 79 -14.17 1.24 0.00
N GLU A 80 -15.35 0.73 0.40
CA GLU A 80 -15.77 0.71 1.80
C GLU A 80 -14.75 -0.04 2.68
N PRO A 81 -14.41 0.46 3.89
CA PRO A 81 -13.36 -0.12 4.73
C PRO A 81 -13.55 -1.62 5.01
N SER A 82 -14.79 -2.03 5.29
CA SER A 82 -15.13 -3.43 5.58
C SER A 82 -14.91 -4.33 4.36
N ALA A 83 -15.22 -3.84 3.16
CA ALA A 83 -14.99 -4.55 1.91
C ALA A 83 -13.49 -4.64 1.61
N ALA A 84 -12.74 -3.55 1.78
CA ALA A 84 -11.29 -3.52 1.60
C ALA A 84 -10.59 -4.53 2.51
N ILE A 85 -10.90 -4.53 3.81
CA ILE A 85 -10.37 -5.51 4.79
C ILE A 85 -10.76 -6.94 4.39
N GLY A 86 -12.01 -7.16 4.01
CA GLY A 86 -12.51 -8.48 3.61
C GLY A 86 -11.81 -9.05 2.36
N ARG A 87 -11.45 -8.19 1.40
CA ARG A 87 -10.69 -8.59 0.21
C ARG A 87 -9.20 -8.77 0.51
N LEU A 88 -8.61 -7.87 1.30
CA LEU A 88 -7.21 -7.96 1.72
C LEU A 88 -6.91 -9.28 2.45
N ARG A 89 -7.82 -9.74 3.31
CA ARG A 89 -7.68 -11.03 4.03
C ARG A 89 -7.59 -12.27 3.13
N LYS A 90 -8.00 -12.17 1.86
CA LYS A 90 -8.00 -13.29 0.91
C LYS A 90 -6.69 -13.41 0.13
N ILE A 91 -5.79 -12.44 0.28
CA ILE A 91 -4.51 -12.40 -0.41
C ILE A 91 -3.37 -12.36 0.62
N HIS A 92 -2.16 -12.72 0.19
CA HIS A 92 -0.97 -12.67 1.03
C HIS A 92 0.08 -11.77 0.37
N PRO A 93 -0.14 -10.44 0.35
CA PRO A 93 0.83 -9.52 -0.23
C PRO A 93 2.14 -9.59 0.56
N PRO A 94 3.30 -9.37 -0.08
CA PRO A 94 4.62 -9.48 0.56
C PRO A 94 4.92 -8.36 1.56
N ALA A 95 4.04 -7.36 1.66
CA ALA A 95 4.13 -6.22 2.56
C ALA A 95 2.98 -6.22 3.57
N HIS A 96 3.21 -5.58 4.71
CA HIS A 96 2.16 -5.38 5.70
C HIS A 96 1.25 -4.23 5.26
N VAL A 97 -0.04 -4.53 5.06
CA VAL A 97 -1.04 -3.55 4.63
C VAL A 97 -2.02 -3.27 5.75
N ILE A 98 -2.23 -1.98 6.05
CA ILE A 98 -3.10 -1.48 7.10
C ILE A 98 -4.21 -0.67 6.44
N ILE A 99 -5.46 -0.93 6.78
CA ILE A 99 -6.60 -0.12 6.32
C ILE A 99 -6.94 0.90 7.39
N VAL A 100 -6.78 2.18 7.06
CA VAL A 100 -7.16 3.31 7.91
C VAL A 100 -8.45 3.91 7.39
N SER A 101 -9.50 3.82 8.20
CA SER A 101 -10.84 4.34 7.90
C SER A 101 -11.21 5.52 8.80
N PRO A 102 -12.32 6.26 8.51
CA PRO A 102 -12.81 7.38 9.34
C PRO A 102 -13.04 7.07 10.82
N ARG A 103 -13.02 5.79 11.20
CA ARG A 103 -13.14 5.33 12.59
C ARG A 103 -11.84 5.51 13.39
N HIS A 104 -10.71 5.76 12.73
CA HIS A 104 -9.42 5.99 13.36
C HIS A 104 -9.17 7.48 13.47
N GLU A 105 -8.73 7.95 14.64
CA GLU A 105 -8.51 9.37 14.92
C GLU A 105 -7.54 10.02 13.91
N ILE A 106 -6.51 9.28 13.49
CA ILE A 106 -5.48 9.74 12.53
C ILE A 106 -6.00 9.87 11.08
N TYR A 107 -7.20 9.37 10.76
CA TYR A 107 -7.71 9.33 9.39
C TYR A 107 -7.81 10.72 8.75
N HIS A 108 -8.43 11.68 9.44
CA HIS A 108 -8.68 13.01 8.90
C HIS A 108 -7.39 13.78 8.65
N GLU A 109 -6.35 13.54 9.46
CA GLU A 109 -5.03 14.09 9.24
C GLU A 109 -4.39 13.50 7.98
N LEU A 110 -4.45 12.17 7.82
CA LEU A 110 -3.86 11.49 6.66
C LEU A 110 -4.52 11.86 5.34
N VAL A 111 -5.84 12.06 5.30
CA VAL A 111 -6.55 12.47 4.08
C VAL A 111 -6.10 13.86 3.61
N ASN A 112 -5.79 14.79 4.54
CA ASN A 112 -5.27 16.10 4.14
C ASN A 112 -3.78 16.03 3.78
N TYR A 113 -3.05 15.10 4.38
CA TYR A 113 -1.61 14.95 4.19
C TYR A 113 -1.26 14.19 2.90
N VAL A 114 -2.12 13.27 2.45
CA VAL A 114 -1.82 12.44 1.28
C VAL A 114 -1.59 13.28 0.02
N ASP A 115 -2.37 14.32 -0.21
CA ASP A 115 -2.31 15.13 -1.44
C ASP A 115 -0.97 15.84 -1.67
N ILE A 116 -0.21 16.10 -0.60
CA ILE A 116 1.09 16.79 -0.68
C ILE A 116 2.27 15.83 -0.77
N LEU A 117 2.05 14.52 -0.64
CA LEU A 117 3.11 13.52 -0.69
C LEU A 117 3.54 13.24 -2.13
N PRO A 118 4.83 12.94 -2.36
CA PRO A 118 5.33 12.58 -3.68
C PRO A 118 4.74 11.25 -4.14
N GLU A 119 4.31 11.19 -5.40
CA GLU A 119 3.81 9.96 -6.01
C GLU A 119 4.89 8.86 -6.03
N ILE A 120 4.44 7.61 -5.87
CA ILE A 120 5.33 6.47 -6.05
C ILE A 120 5.25 5.98 -7.50
N ASP A 121 6.40 5.90 -8.15
CA ASP A 121 6.48 5.25 -9.45
C ASP A 121 6.31 3.74 -9.31
N LEU A 122 5.20 3.23 -9.85
CA LEU A 122 4.84 1.82 -9.85
C LEU A 122 5.49 1.04 -10.99
N THR A 123 6.37 1.64 -11.81
CA THR A 123 7.20 0.85 -12.73
C THR A 123 8.02 -0.15 -11.91
N LEU A 124 7.66 -1.41 -12.04
CA LEU A 124 8.46 -2.52 -11.58
C LEU A 124 9.61 -2.61 -12.58
N GLU A 125 10.80 -2.17 -12.18
CA GLU A 125 11.98 -2.58 -12.93
C GLU A 125 12.00 -4.12 -12.92
N PRO A 126 12.27 -4.77 -14.07
CA PRO A 126 12.37 -6.22 -14.11
C PRO A 126 13.59 -6.60 -13.27
N LYS A 127 13.38 -6.87 -11.98
CA LYS A 127 14.38 -7.54 -11.16
C LYS A 127 14.59 -8.89 -11.81
N ALA A 128 15.81 -9.08 -12.31
CA ALA A 128 16.32 -10.34 -12.83
C ALA A 128 15.89 -11.47 -11.89
N TYR A 129 14.89 -12.24 -12.33
CA TYR A 129 14.75 -13.59 -11.84
C TYR A 129 16.00 -14.30 -12.31
N SER A 130 16.95 -14.51 -11.39
CA SER A 130 18.00 -15.49 -11.58
C SER A 130 17.31 -16.80 -11.97
N GLU A 131 17.51 -17.22 -13.21
CA GLU A 131 16.99 -18.46 -13.76
C GLU A 131 17.36 -19.62 -12.82
N PRO A 132 16.49 -20.64 -12.70
CA PRO A 132 16.83 -21.83 -11.94
C PRO A 132 18.09 -22.46 -12.55
N VAL A 133 19.11 -22.66 -11.70
CA VAL A 133 20.35 -23.36 -12.06
C VAL A 133 19.98 -24.69 -12.70
N GLN A 134 20.20 -24.79 -14.02
CA GLN A 134 20.10 -26.06 -14.73
C GLN A 134 21.27 -26.93 -14.30
N GLN A 135 20.90 -28.06 -13.72
CA GLN A 135 21.73 -29.16 -13.31
C GLN A 135 22.52 -29.67 -14.53
N ALA A 136 23.85 -29.55 -14.51
CA ALA A 136 24.72 -30.23 -15.46
C ALA A 136 24.93 -31.66 -14.96
N GLU A 137 24.23 -32.61 -15.57
CA GLU A 137 24.71 -33.98 -15.68
C GLU A 137 26.00 -33.95 -16.54
N GLU A 138 27.15 -34.16 -15.92
CA GLU A 138 28.33 -34.64 -16.63
C GLU A 138 28.32 -36.17 -16.57
N ALA A 139 28.15 -36.77 -17.76
CA ALA A 139 28.46 -38.15 -18.03
C ALA A 139 29.96 -38.29 -18.38
N GLU A 140 30.48 -39.49 -18.11
CA GLU A 140 31.74 -40.11 -18.55
C GLU A 140 33.03 -39.73 -17.79
N ILE A 141 33.54 -40.67 -16.98
CA ILE A 141 34.49 -41.73 -17.42
C ILE A 141 34.17 -43.05 -16.71
#